data_AF-A0A0A3W897-F1
#
_entry.id   AF-A0A0A3W897-F1
#
_cell.length_a   1.000
_cell.length_b   1.000
_cell.length_c   1.000
_cell.angle_alpha   90.00
_cell.angle_beta   90.00
_cell.angle_gamma   90.00
#
_symmetry.space_group_name_H-M   'P 1'
#
loop_
_entity.id
_entity.type
_entity.pdbx_description
1 polymer ?
#
loop_
_entity_poly.entity_id
_entity_poly.type
_entity_poly.pdbx_seq_one_letter_code
_entity_poly.pdbx_strand_id
1 'polypeptide(L)'
;MLTSITALAATSANIEVSAVIEKGCLFQESPKGLNFGTHASTSQENAITASITNSQDTWKIECTPDVPVTITFGNGKSLNTSTQNRRLKHVSSESYIDYMLYRNANLTQPLGTSSANNTLTLKSTEQNHLLSFQIYGLVDLSQGAINKMPGQYKDDVLITIAW
;
A
#
# COMPACT_ATOMS: atom_id res chain seq x y z
N MET A 1 53.96 -25.02 -59.58
CA MET A 1 52.94 -23.95 -59.62
C MET A 1 52.26 -23.92 -58.26
N LEU A 2 52.45 -22.85 -57.48
CA LEU A 2 51.72 -22.64 -56.22
C LEU A 2 50.33 -22.08 -56.54
N THR A 3 49.27 -22.76 -56.12
CA THR A 3 47.90 -22.25 -56.16
C THR A 3 47.72 -21.22 -55.04
N SER A 4 47.53 -19.96 -55.42
CA SER A 4 47.24 -18.87 -54.49
C SER A 4 45.78 -18.96 -54.06
N ILE A 5 45.52 -18.98 -52.74
CA ILE A 5 44.17 -18.99 -52.16
C ILE A 5 43.80 -17.54 -51.88
N THR A 6 42.78 -17.03 -52.58
CA THR A 6 42.20 -15.71 -52.30
C THR A 6 41.36 -15.79 -51.03
N ALA A 7 41.80 -15.12 -49.96
CA ALA A 7 41.00 -14.90 -48.77
C ALA A 7 40.01 -13.75 -49.04
N LEU A 8 38.70 -14.02 -48.96
CA LEU A 8 37.68 -12.97 -48.95
C LEU A 8 37.54 -12.40 -47.54
N ALA A 9 37.85 -11.11 -47.37
CA ALA A 9 37.57 -10.40 -46.14
C ALA A 9 36.05 -10.10 -46.06
N ALA A 10 35.41 -10.46 -44.95
CA ALA A 10 34.00 -10.12 -44.73
C ALA A 10 33.86 -8.59 -44.56
N THR A 11 33.18 -7.92 -45.50
CA THR A 11 32.98 -6.46 -45.53
C THR A 11 31.66 -6.01 -44.91
N SER A 12 30.88 -6.95 -44.37
CA SER A 12 29.55 -6.69 -43.82
C SER A 12 29.42 -7.31 -42.45
N ALA A 13 28.83 -6.56 -41.52
CA ALA A 13 28.41 -7.05 -40.22
C ALA A 13 26.90 -6.84 -40.08
N ASN A 14 26.21 -7.80 -39.48
CA ASN A 14 24.84 -7.60 -39.03
C ASN A 14 24.89 -6.82 -37.72
N ILE A 15 24.29 -5.64 -37.72
CA ILE A 15 24.15 -4.79 -36.55
C ILE A 15 22.66 -4.78 -36.21
N GLU A 16 22.30 -5.41 -35.09
CA GLU A 16 20.92 -5.50 -34.62
C GLU A 16 20.75 -4.79 -33.28
N VAL A 17 19.57 -4.21 -33.08
CA VAL A 17 19.11 -3.68 -31.79
C VAL A 17 17.81 -4.38 -31.41
N SER A 18 17.67 -4.73 -30.13
CA SER A 18 16.45 -5.33 -29.57
C SER A 18 16.00 -4.58 -28.32
N ALA A 19 14.70 -4.68 -28.02
CA ALA A 19 14.07 -4.13 -26.82
C ALA A 19 13.03 -5.12 -26.27
N VAL A 20 12.86 -5.13 -24.96
CA VAL A 20 11.86 -5.94 -24.24
C VAL A 20 11.05 -5.02 -23.33
N ILE A 21 9.72 -5.16 -23.36
CA ILE A 21 8.84 -4.52 -22.38
C ILE A 21 8.65 -5.50 -21.22
N GLU A 22 9.12 -5.11 -20.04
CA GLU A 22 8.95 -5.92 -18.83
C GLU A 22 7.55 -5.73 -18.24
N LYS A 23 7.06 -6.77 -17.57
CA LYS A 23 5.82 -6.69 -16.82
C LYS A 23 5.99 -5.77 -15.61
N GLY A 24 4.93 -5.09 -15.20
CA GLY A 24 4.98 -4.28 -13.99
C GLY A 24 3.67 -3.63 -13.58
N CYS A 25 3.77 -2.71 -12.63
CA CYS A 25 2.64 -1.95 -12.10
C CYS A 25 2.75 -0.46 -12.42
N LEU A 26 1.59 0.17 -12.60
CA LEU A 26 1.41 1.59 -12.87
C LEU A 26 0.63 2.24 -11.72
N PHE A 27 1.07 3.43 -11.32
CA PHE A 27 0.48 4.26 -10.27
C PHE A 27 0.00 5.56 -10.88
N GLN A 28 -1.31 5.81 -10.87
CA GLN A 28 -1.88 6.95 -11.59
C GLN A 28 -2.36 8.07 -10.68
N GLU A 29 -2.67 7.77 -9.42
CA GLU A 29 -3.31 8.72 -8.50
C GLU A 29 -2.51 8.91 -7.21
N SER A 30 -2.69 10.09 -6.58
CA SER A 30 -2.14 10.34 -5.25
C SER A 30 -2.87 9.49 -4.20
N PRO A 31 -2.17 8.85 -3.25
CA PRO A 31 -2.80 8.00 -2.26
C PRO A 31 -3.89 8.73 -1.47
N LYS A 32 -5.14 8.26 -1.56
CA LYS A 32 -6.21 8.67 -0.65
C LYS A 32 -6.09 7.89 0.67
N GLY A 33 -6.42 8.55 1.78
CA GLY A 33 -6.39 7.97 3.12
C GLY A 33 -7.76 7.54 3.62
N LEU A 34 -7.78 6.78 4.72
CA LEU A 34 -9.01 6.49 5.46
C LEU A 34 -9.49 7.74 6.20
N ASN A 35 -10.79 7.99 6.18
CA ASN A 35 -11.42 9.08 6.93
C ASN A 35 -12.42 8.48 7.94
N PHE A 36 -12.12 8.64 9.23
CA PHE A 36 -12.97 8.16 10.33
C PHE A 36 -14.10 9.15 10.69
N GLY A 37 -14.18 10.30 10.03
CA GLY A 37 -15.22 11.31 10.25
C GLY A 37 -14.95 12.24 11.43
N THR A 38 -16.00 12.94 11.87
CA THR A 38 -15.98 13.87 13.01
C THR A 38 -16.80 13.27 14.15
N HIS A 39 -16.22 13.28 15.34
CA HIS A 39 -16.81 12.70 16.55
C HIS A 39 -16.72 13.69 17.70
N ALA A 40 -17.67 13.62 18.64
CA ALA A 40 -17.60 14.43 19.85
C ALA A 40 -16.33 14.07 20.67
N SER A 41 -15.70 15.07 21.29
CA SER A 41 -14.51 14.85 22.14
C SER A 41 -14.79 13.94 23.35
N THR A 42 -16.07 13.82 23.72
CA THR A 42 -16.57 12.95 24.79
C THR A 42 -17.13 11.62 24.28
N SER A 43 -17.05 11.34 22.96
CA SER A 43 -17.55 10.07 22.41
C SER A 43 -16.79 8.90 23.03
N GLN A 44 -17.53 7.84 23.32
CA GLN A 44 -17.03 6.56 23.83
C GLN A 44 -17.41 5.42 22.88
N GLU A 45 -17.63 5.73 21.60
CA GLU A 45 -17.88 4.73 20.57
C GLU A 45 -16.67 3.81 20.44
N ASN A 46 -16.92 2.51 20.49
CA ASN A 46 -15.87 1.49 20.47
C ASN A 46 -15.64 0.87 19.09
N ALA A 47 -16.40 1.29 18.08
CA ALA A 47 -16.34 0.71 16.74
C ALA A 47 -16.61 1.74 15.63
N ILE A 48 -15.66 2.66 15.44
CA ILE A 48 -15.69 3.59 14.30
C ILE A 48 -14.88 2.96 13.17
N THR A 49 -15.54 2.73 12.04
CA THR A 49 -14.92 2.08 10.89
C THR A 49 -14.78 3.03 9.72
N ALA A 50 -13.75 2.81 8.92
CA ALA A 50 -13.55 3.44 7.62
C ALA A 50 -13.01 2.40 6.65
N SER A 51 -13.20 2.59 5.35
CA SER A 51 -12.58 1.71 4.35
C SER A 51 -12.15 2.47 3.11
N ILE A 52 -11.18 1.91 2.40
CA ILE A 52 -10.72 2.41 1.11
C ILE A 52 -10.41 1.24 0.18
N THR A 53 -11.01 1.28 -1.00
CA THR A 53 -10.84 0.27 -2.06
C THR A 53 -9.86 0.80 -3.08
N ASN A 54 -8.98 -0.04 -3.64
CA ASN A 54 -8.27 0.32 -4.87
C ASN A 54 -9.27 0.40 -6.02
N SER A 55 -9.56 1.61 -6.49
CA SER A 55 -10.51 1.92 -7.55
C SER A 55 -9.95 2.99 -8.49
N GLN A 56 -10.68 3.30 -9.55
CA GLN A 56 -10.34 4.36 -10.50
C GLN A 56 -10.21 5.74 -9.83
N ASP A 57 -10.88 5.96 -8.70
CA ASP A 57 -10.93 7.25 -8.00
C ASP A 57 -10.05 7.31 -6.74
N THR A 58 -9.26 6.27 -6.43
CA THR A 58 -8.45 6.20 -5.21
C THR A 58 -6.97 6.04 -5.49
N TRP A 59 -6.44 4.82 -5.48
CA TRP A 59 -5.02 4.53 -5.69
C TRP A 59 -4.73 4.15 -7.14
N LYS A 60 -5.73 3.60 -7.85
CA LYS A 60 -5.66 3.14 -9.23
C LYS A 60 -4.35 2.40 -9.54
N ILE A 61 -4.08 1.37 -8.74
CA ILE A 61 -2.92 0.50 -8.93
C ILE A 61 -3.30 -0.58 -9.93
N GLU A 62 -2.73 -0.48 -11.13
CA GLU A 62 -2.93 -1.41 -12.24
C GLU A 62 -1.63 -2.17 -12.49
N CYS A 63 -1.70 -3.48 -12.73
CA CYS A 63 -0.52 -4.31 -12.97
C CYS A 63 -0.74 -5.23 -14.17
N THR A 64 0.34 -5.59 -14.87
CA THR A 64 0.29 -6.62 -15.90
C THR A 64 -0.32 -7.91 -15.31
N PRO A 65 -1.27 -8.55 -15.99
CA PRO A 65 -1.92 -9.77 -15.49
C PRO A 65 -0.94 -10.84 -15.01
N ASP A 66 -1.35 -11.51 -13.93
CA ASP A 66 -0.64 -12.62 -13.28
C ASP A 66 0.77 -12.30 -12.74
N VAL A 67 1.19 -11.03 -12.72
CA VAL A 67 2.38 -10.61 -11.94
C VAL A 67 2.06 -10.71 -10.45
N PRO A 68 2.85 -11.45 -9.65
CA PRO A 68 2.71 -11.45 -8.19
C PRO A 68 3.08 -10.08 -7.63
N VAL A 69 2.15 -9.45 -6.91
CA VAL A 69 2.37 -8.14 -6.28
C VAL A 69 2.33 -8.28 -4.77
N THR A 70 3.28 -7.65 -4.11
CA THR A 70 3.34 -7.55 -2.65
C THR A 70 3.13 -6.10 -2.24
N ILE A 71 2.15 -5.86 -1.37
CA ILE A 71 1.88 -4.54 -0.78
C ILE A 71 2.16 -4.60 0.71
N THR A 72 3.20 -3.92 1.16
CA THR A 72 3.61 -3.87 2.56
C THR A 72 3.20 -2.53 3.17
N PHE A 73 2.53 -2.59 4.33
CA PHE A 73 2.06 -1.44 5.08
C PHE A 73 3.00 -1.18 6.26
N GLY A 74 3.57 0.00 6.30
CA GLY A 74 4.41 0.46 7.39
C GLY A 74 3.64 0.63 8.71
N ASN A 75 4.35 1.06 9.74
CA ASN A 75 3.82 1.10 11.10
C ASN A 75 3.14 2.43 11.47
N GLY A 76 3.05 3.37 10.51
CA GLY A 76 2.66 4.74 10.80
C GLY A 76 3.82 5.56 11.37
N LYS A 77 3.75 6.89 11.26
CA LYS A 77 4.74 7.81 11.84
C LYS A 77 4.62 7.88 13.36
N SER A 78 3.45 7.55 13.90
CA SER A 78 3.14 7.69 15.33
C SER A 78 2.96 6.35 16.04
N LEU A 79 3.61 5.28 15.57
CA LEU A 79 3.56 3.94 16.20
C LEU A 79 3.75 4.02 17.73
N ASN A 80 2.95 3.28 18.48
CA ASN A 80 3.22 3.00 19.89
C ASN A 80 4.24 1.86 19.98
N THR A 81 5.48 2.14 20.38
CA THR A 81 6.53 1.12 20.45
C THR A 81 6.33 0.09 21.57
N SER A 82 5.50 0.40 22.58
CA SER A 82 5.22 -0.53 23.67
C SER A 82 4.11 -1.53 23.31
N THR A 83 3.03 -1.06 22.69
CA THR A 83 1.89 -1.91 22.32
C THR A 83 1.92 -2.39 20.87
N GLN A 84 2.80 -1.82 20.05
CA GLN A 84 2.88 -2.04 18.60
C GLN A 84 1.62 -1.60 17.83
N ASN A 85 0.77 -0.77 18.44
CA ASN A 85 -0.42 -0.20 17.80
C ASN A 85 -0.07 1.04 16.97
N ARG A 86 -0.68 1.17 15.78
CA ARG A 86 -0.63 2.42 15.03
C ARG A 86 -1.47 3.48 15.77
N ARG A 87 -1.08 4.75 15.67
CA ARG A 87 -1.78 5.85 16.36
C ARG A 87 -1.99 7.03 15.44
N LEU A 88 -3.19 7.60 15.49
CA LEU A 88 -3.44 8.94 14.98
C LEU A 88 -2.89 9.94 16.01
N LYS A 89 -2.02 10.86 15.60
CA LYS A 89 -1.48 11.92 16.45
C LYS A 89 -2.27 13.21 16.24
N HIS A 90 -2.59 13.89 17.33
CA HIS A 90 -3.17 15.23 17.28
C HIS A 90 -2.20 16.21 16.62
N VAL A 91 -2.69 17.06 15.72
CA VAL A 91 -1.83 17.92 14.90
C VAL A 91 -0.99 18.93 15.69
N SER A 92 -1.39 19.27 16.91
CA SER A 92 -0.72 20.29 17.73
C SER A 92 -0.38 19.85 19.16
N SER A 93 -0.47 18.55 19.47
CA SER A 93 -0.17 18.05 20.83
C SER A 93 0.30 16.59 20.83
N GLU A 94 0.80 16.13 21.98
CA GLU A 94 1.15 14.72 22.22
C GLU A 94 -0.08 13.89 22.65
N SER A 95 -1.23 14.15 22.02
CA SER A 95 -2.44 13.36 22.19
C SER A 95 -2.57 12.35 21.06
N TYR A 96 -2.97 11.13 21.39
CA TYR A 96 -3.00 10.02 20.45
C TYR A 96 -4.32 9.25 20.52
N ILE A 97 -4.72 8.66 19.40
CA ILE A 97 -5.84 7.71 19.29
C ILE A 97 -5.34 6.47 18.55
N ASP A 98 -5.42 5.31 19.19
CA ASP A 98 -5.00 4.05 18.58
C ASP A 98 -5.96 3.68 17.43
N TYR A 99 -5.42 3.06 16.39
CA TYR A 99 -6.21 2.48 15.30
C TYR A 99 -5.60 1.19 14.79
N MET A 100 -6.44 0.36 14.19
CA MET A 100 -6.04 -0.91 13.57
C MET A 100 -6.45 -0.92 12.10
N LEU A 101 -5.66 -1.63 11.28
CA LEU A 101 -5.97 -1.89 9.88
C LEU A 101 -6.31 -3.37 9.70
N TYR A 102 -7.21 -3.66 8.76
CA TYR A 102 -7.69 -5.00 8.46
C TYR A 102 -7.81 -5.21 6.95
N ARG A 103 -7.68 -6.48 6.57
CA ARG A 103 -7.76 -6.96 5.19
C ARG A 103 -9.21 -7.26 4.75
N ASN A 104 -10.13 -7.32 5.71
CA ASN A 104 -11.51 -7.73 5.48
C ASN A 104 -12.52 -6.89 6.27
N ALA A 105 -13.74 -6.80 5.75
CA ALA A 105 -14.83 -6.02 6.33
C ALA A 105 -15.24 -6.49 7.73
N ASN A 106 -15.09 -7.78 8.03
CA ASN A 106 -15.44 -8.37 9.33
C ASN A 106 -14.40 -8.08 10.42
N LEU A 107 -13.30 -7.39 10.10
CA LEU A 107 -12.24 -7.01 11.04
C LEU A 107 -11.60 -8.21 11.77
N THR A 108 -11.51 -9.36 11.09
CA THR A 108 -10.92 -10.59 11.66
C THR A 108 -9.51 -10.89 11.15
N GLN A 109 -9.08 -10.21 10.08
CA GLN A 109 -7.75 -10.36 9.50
C GLN A 109 -6.95 -9.07 9.67
N PRO A 110 -6.25 -8.89 10.81
CA PRO A 110 -5.48 -7.69 11.04
C PRO A 110 -4.33 -7.58 10.04
N LEU A 111 -4.10 -6.36 9.58
CA LEU A 111 -2.92 -5.94 8.86
C LEU A 111 -1.99 -5.28 9.89
N GLY A 112 -1.22 -6.12 10.58
CA GLY A 112 -0.45 -5.70 11.75
C GLY A 112 0.77 -4.84 11.39
N THR A 113 1.64 -4.67 12.38
CA THR A 113 2.85 -3.84 12.34
C THR A 113 4.14 -4.67 12.34
N SER A 114 4.03 -6.00 12.32
CA SER A 114 5.16 -6.90 12.18
C SER A 114 5.28 -7.40 10.75
N SER A 115 6.49 -7.79 10.35
CA SER A 115 6.76 -8.34 9.01
C SER A 115 5.93 -9.60 8.69
N ALA A 116 5.45 -10.32 9.70
CA ALA A 116 4.65 -11.53 9.52
C ALA A 116 3.21 -11.24 9.02
N ASN A 117 2.66 -10.05 9.26
CA ASN A 117 1.25 -9.78 9.01
C ASN A 117 0.93 -8.38 8.45
N ASN A 118 1.93 -7.60 8.08
CA ASN A 118 1.77 -6.24 7.53
C ASN A 118 1.63 -6.18 6.00
N THR A 119 1.45 -7.32 5.34
CA THR A 119 1.58 -7.43 3.88
C THR A 119 0.36 -8.10 3.23
N LEU A 120 -0.02 -7.63 2.04
CA LEU A 120 -0.94 -8.28 1.11
C LEU A 120 -0.17 -8.87 -0.07
N THR A 121 -0.58 -10.05 -0.52
CA THR A 121 -0.06 -10.67 -1.75
C THR A 121 -1.22 -10.87 -2.71
N LEU A 122 -1.12 -10.27 -3.89
CA LEU A 122 -2.21 -10.11 -4.85
C LEU A 122 -1.70 -10.32 -6.27
N LYS A 123 -2.63 -10.46 -7.22
CA LYS A 123 -2.35 -10.39 -8.65
C LYS A 123 -3.58 -9.88 -9.40
N SER A 124 -3.38 -9.16 -10.50
CA SER A 124 -4.44 -8.79 -11.43
C SER A 124 -4.76 -9.95 -12.38
N THR A 125 -5.87 -9.85 -13.10
CA THR A 125 -6.29 -10.85 -14.10
C THR A 125 -6.41 -10.22 -15.48
N GLU A 126 -6.46 -11.04 -16.52
CA GLU A 126 -6.67 -10.59 -17.90
C GLU A 126 -7.98 -9.81 -18.09
N GLN A 127 -8.99 -10.05 -17.24
CA GLN A 127 -10.27 -9.32 -17.28
C GLN A 127 -10.24 -8.02 -16.47
N ASN A 128 -9.31 -7.90 -15.51
CA ASN A 128 -9.21 -6.75 -14.64
C ASN A 128 -7.75 -6.48 -14.24
N HIS A 129 -7.15 -5.50 -14.91
CA HIS A 129 -5.78 -5.07 -14.64
C HIS A 129 -5.64 -4.32 -13.32
N LEU A 130 -6.74 -3.82 -12.75
CA LEU A 130 -6.76 -3.17 -11.44
C LEU A 130 -6.57 -4.22 -10.34
N LEU A 131 -5.60 -3.99 -9.47
CA LEU A 131 -5.31 -4.90 -8.36
C LEU A 131 -6.46 -4.86 -7.35
N SER A 132 -7.21 -5.95 -7.19
CA SER A 132 -8.41 -5.97 -6.35
C SER A 132 -8.06 -6.12 -4.87
N PHE A 133 -8.21 -5.03 -4.10
CA PHE A 133 -8.13 -5.06 -2.64
C PHE A 133 -8.83 -3.86 -1.99
N GLN A 134 -9.17 -4.03 -0.71
CA GLN A 134 -9.75 -3.00 0.14
C GLN A 134 -9.13 -3.08 1.52
N ILE A 135 -8.85 -1.92 2.10
CA ILE A 135 -8.32 -1.78 3.46
C ILE A 135 -9.42 -1.22 4.34
N TYR A 136 -9.52 -1.78 5.55
CA TYR A 136 -10.50 -1.38 6.56
C TYR A 136 -9.75 -0.86 7.78
N GLY A 137 -10.23 0.23 8.36
CA GLY A 137 -9.71 0.80 9.59
C GLY A 137 -10.72 0.68 10.72
N LEU A 138 -10.22 0.57 11.96
CA LEU A 138 -11.00 0.59 13.19
C LEU A 138 -10.38 1.58 14.17
N VAL A 139 -11.22 2.42 14.78
CA VAL A 139 -10.90 3.27 15.93
C VAL A 139 -11.87 2.94 17.06
N ASP A 140 -11.32 2.80 18.28
CA ASP A 140 -12.07 2.67 19.52
C ASP A 140 -11.82 3.92 20.39
N LEU A 141 -12.79 4.83 20.46
CA LEU A 141 -12.70 6.05 21.27
C LEU A 141 -12.96 5.81 22.76
N SER A 142 -13.48 4.64 23.14
CA SER A 142 -13.64 4.24 24.55
C SER A 142 -12.30 3.95 25.24
N GLN A 143 -11.25 3.68 24.47
CA GLN A 143 -9.90 3.48 25.01
C GLN A 143 -9.18 4.81 25.31
N GLY A 144 -8.29 4.80 26.30
CA GLY A 144 -7.47 5.96 26.67
C GLY A 144 -8.22 7.01 27.47
N ALA A 145 -7.90 8.30 27.28
CA ALA A 145 -8.51 9.38 28.06
C ALA A 145 -10.00 9.52 27.75
N ILE A 146 -10.85 9.64 28.77
CA ILE A 146 -12.32 9.78 28.63
C ILE A 146 -12.67 10.98 27.74
N ASN A 147 -11.94 12.09 27.88
CA ASN A 147 -12.07 13.26 27.03
C ASN A 147 -10.88 13.31 26.07
N LYS A 148 -11.13 13.15 24.78
CA LYS A 148 -10.13 13.35 23.73
C LYS A 148 -9.96 14.85 23.47
N MET A 149 -8.74 15.29 23.17
CA MET A 149 -8.49 16.69 22.84
C MET A 149 -9.24 17.04 21.54
N PRO A 150 -10.05 18.11 21.50
CA PRO A 150 -10.70 18.52 20.26
C PRO A 150 -9.67 18.94 19.21
N GLY A 151 -9.86 18.49 17.97
CA GLY A 151 -9.02 18.87 16.84
C GLY A 151 -8.77 17.72 15.87
N GLN A 152 -7.83 17.93 14.96
CA GLN A 152 -7.52 16.96 13.93
C GLN A 152 -6.48 15.95 14.45
N TYR A 153 -6.75 14.67 14.18
CA TYR A 153 -5.83 13.57 14.40
C TYR A 153 -5.46 12.93 13.06
N LYS A 154 -4.18 12.63 12.85
CA LYS A 154 -3.68 12.02 11.61
C LYS A 154 -2.50 11.09 11.85
N ASP A 155 -2.28 10.18 10.92
CA ASP A 155 -1.09 9.35 10.84
C ASP A 155 -0.74 9.12 9.36
N ASP A 156 0.55 8.94 9.07
CA ASP A 156 1.03 8.66 7.72
C ASP A 156 1.61 7.24 7.69
N VAL A 157 0.95 6.34 6.97
CA VAL A 157 1.41 4.96 6.76
C VAL A 157 2.12 4.88 5.41
N LEU A 158 3.41 4.53 5.43
CA LEU A 158 4.14 4.21 4.21
C LEU A 158 3.60 2.92 3.60
N ILE A 159 3.32 2.93 2.30
CA ILE A 159 2.95 1.75 1.53
C ILE A 159 4.08 1.45 0.56
N THR A 160 4.62 0.24 0.61
CA THR A 160 5.68 -0.25 -0.29
C THR A 160 5.10 -1.32 -1.20
N ILE A 161 5.33 -1.20 -2.51
CA ILE A 161 4.79 -2.11 -3.52
C ILE A 161 5.95 -2.72 -4.31
N ALA A 162 5.95 -4.04 -4.42
CA ALA A 162 6.96 -4.83 -5.15
C ALA A 162 6.29 -5.83 -6.09
N TRP A 163 6.91 -6.06 -7.26
CA TRP A 163 6.44 -6.97 -8.31
C TRP A 163 7.61 -7.61 -9.06
#